data_AF-A0A8H8VDL6-F1
#
_entry.id   AF-A0A8H8VDL6-F1
#
_cell.length_a   1.000
_cell.length_b   1.000
_cell.length_c   1.000
_cell.angle_alpha   90.00
_cell.angle_beta   90.00
_cell.angle_gamma   90.00
#
_symmetry.space_group_name_H-M   'P 1'
#
loop_
_entity.id
_entity.type
_entity.pdbx_description
1 polymer ?
#
loop_
_entity_poly.entity_id
_entity_poly.type
_entity_poly.pdbx_seq_one_letter_code
_entity_poly.pdbx_strand_id
1 'polypeptide(L)'
;MHFIRFLKVPTTTSKPSSNIITVSTLITISTDLSEAFYDGNATLRATLRADTQSRQLLASKTVTWTPGLRNIPIQFTFAASKDTASDGIVCISATENRADDMRTLFAGPSESRILSAWSTPFNILQNGSKAEAFVERKLQLSAGKMVRIWEETREDIARHIWPGGLAMTSYLSTLPTPPTGQLSSLTPLLSNPSLNVLELGAGCGLAGIVLHTLLPSTKIIARGGDIIGA
;
A
#
# COMPACT_ATOMS: atom_id res chain seq x y z
N MET A 1 -11.95 2.85 -7.02
CA MET A 1 -10.84 2.79 -6.06
C MET A 1 -9.60 3.19 -6.81
N HIS A 2 -8.75 4.05 -6.26
CA HIS A 2 -7.51 4.45 -6.90
C HIS A 2 -6.32 4.05 -6.04
N PHE A 3 -5.18 3.86 -6.70
CA PHE A 3 -3.95 3.40 -6.08
C PHE A 3 -2.84 4.35 -6.47
N ILE A 4 -2.05 4.79 -5.48
CA ILE A 4 -0.76 5.42 -5.77
C ILE A 4 0.18 4.31 -6.26
N ARG A 5 0.88 4.52 -7.38
CA ARG A 5 1.88 3.59 -7.94
C ARG A 5 3.17 4.31 -8.28
N PHE A 6 4.30 3.59 -8.18
CA PHE A 6 5.60 4.07 -8.66
C PHE A 6 5.77 3.72 -10.15
N LEU A 7 5.67 4.72 -11.03
CA LEU A 7 6.06 4.58 -12.44
C LEU A 7 7.59 4.50 -12.58
N LYS A 8 8.32 5.18 -11.70
CA LYS A 8 9.76 5.00 -11.49
C LYS A 8 10.00 4.75 -10.02
N VAL A 9 10.60 3.62 -9.68
CA VAL A 9 10.95 3.28 -8.30
C VAL A 9 11.87 4.35 -7.68
N PRO A 10 11.78 4.58 -6.36
CA PRO A 10 12.73 5.42 -5.63
C PRO A 10 14.17 5.11 -5.99
N THR A 11 14.91 6.15 -6.39
CA THR A 11 16.29 6.06 -6.83
C THR A 11 17.12 7.15 -6.15
N THR A 12 18.27 6.75 -5.62
CA THR A 12 19.25 7.63 -4.98
C THR A 12 20.19 8.23 -6.03
N THR A 13 20.42 9.53 -5.94
CA THR A 13 21.51 10.22 -6.62
C THR A 13 22.29 11.06 -5.62
N SER A 14 23.61 10.95 -5.65
CA SER A 14 24.51 11.77 -4.84
C SER A 14 25.72 12.20 -5.67
N LYS A 15 26.21 13.41 -5.41
CA LYS A 15 27.44 13.90 -6.06
C LYS A 15 28.64 13.33 -5.32
N PRO A 16 29.73 12.93 -6.03
CA PRO A 16 30.98 12.57 -5.39
C PRO A 16 31.40 13.69 -4.43
N SER A 17 31.83 13.35 -3.21
CA SER A 17 32.25 14.26 -2.12
C SER A 17 31.17 15.17 -1.49
N SER A 18 29.92 15.08 -1.92
CA SER A 18 28.81 15.80 -1.28
C SER A 18 28.10 14.92 -0.27
N ASN A 19 27.79 15.44 0.90
CA ASN A 19 26.84 14.82 1.82
C ASN A 19 25.37 15.10 1.43
N ILE A 20 25.13 15.83 0.34
CA ILE A 20 23.78 16.09 -0.15
C ILE A 20 23.32 14.89 -0.97
N ILE A 21 22.22 14.31 -0.51
CA ILE A 21 21.57 13.16 -1.12
C ILE A 21 20.25 13.59 -1.72
N THR A 22 19.98 13.08 -2.92
CA THR A 22 18.71 13.26 -3.59
C THR A 22 18.05 11.90 -3.80
N VAL A 23 16.80 11.76 -3.38
CA VAL A 23 15.97 10.60 -3.68
C VAL A 23 14.85 11.04 -4.61
N SER A 24 14.72 10.41 -5.76
CA SER A 24 13.73 10.76 -6.78
C SER A 24 12.85 9.56 -7.14
N THR A 25 11.58 9.81 -7.43
CA THR A 25 10.61 8.83 -7.91
C THR A 25 9.56 9.53 -8.78
N LEU A 26 8.84 8.76 -9.59
CA LEU A 26 7.71 9.24 -10.38
C LEU A 26 6.49 8.42 -9.99
N ILE A 27 5.40 9.08 -9.60
CA ILE A 27 4.16 8.40 -9.25
C ILE A 27 3.02 8.67 -10.22
N THR A 28 2.04 7.78 -10.20
CA THR A 28 0.71 7.98 -10.77
C THR A 28 -0.36 7.62 -9.74
N ILE A 29 -1.59 8.10 -9.97
CA ILE A 29 -2.79 7.67 -9.26
C ILE A 29 -3.77 7.15 -10.29
N SER A 30 -4.04 5.84 -10.26
CA SER A 30 -4.88 5.18 -11.25
C SER A 30 -5.70 4.04 -10.64
N THR A 31 -6.69 3.54 -11.39
CA THR A 31 -7.38 2.28 -11.08
C THR A 31 -6.41 1.09 -11.16
N ASP A 32 -6.82 -0.07 -10.66
CA ASP A 32 -6.04 -1.32 -10.65
C ASP A 32 -5.41 -1.66 -12.01
N LEU A 33 -6.19 -1.58 -13.08
CA LEU A 33 -5.73 -1.83 -14.45
C LEU A 33 -5.12 -0.60 -15.15
N SER A 34 -4.98 0.51 -14.43
CA SER A 34 -4.53 1.81 -14.99
C SER A 34 -5.33 2.31 -16.20
N GLU A 35 -6.58 1.85 -16.35
CA GLU A 35 -7.51 2.27 -17.40
C GLU A 35 -8.03 3.69 -17.19
N ALA A 36 -8.06 4.15 -15.94
CA ALA A 36 -8.46 5.50 -15.58
C ALA A 36 -7.49 6.12 -14.56
N PHE A 37 -7.12 7.38 -14.81
CA PHE A 37 -6.42 8.22 -13.85
C PHE A 37 -7.40 8.83 -12.86
N TYR A 38 -6.92 9.17 -11.66
CA TYR A 38 -7.72 9.89 -10.69
C TYR A 38 -8.06 11.30 -11.21
N ASP A 39 -9.36 11.58 -11.35
CA ASP A 39 -9.88 12.84 -11.90
C ASP A 39 -10.35 13.83 -10.82
N GLY A 40 -10.05 13.55 -9.54
CA GLY A 40 -10.35 14.45 -8.43
C GLY A 40 -9.17 15.34 -8.05
N ASN A 41 -9.37 16.18 -7.05
CA ASN A 41 -8.28 16.87 -6.37
C ASN A 41 -7.79 16.02 -5.20
N ALA A 42 -6.48 16.02 -4.94
CA ALA A 42 -5.93 15.41 -3.74
C ALA A 42 -4.64 16.11 -3.30
N THR A 43 -4.48 16.26 -1.99
CA THR A 43 -3.19 16.65 -1.40
C THR A 43 -2.47 15.37 -0.98
N LEU A 44 -1.27 15.16 -1.49
CA LEU A 44 -0.44 13.99 -1.18
C LEU A 44 0.71 14.39 -0.27
N ARG A 45 0.99 13.54 0.72
CA ARG A 45 2.18 13.61 1.56
C ARG A 45 3.14 12.50 1.14
N ALA A 46 4.29 12.91 0.63
CA ALA A 46 5.41 12.03 0.33
C ALA A 46 6.44 12.14 1.46
N THR A 47 6.94 11.01 1.95
CA THR A 47 7.94 10.96 3.02
C THR A 47 9.04 9.96 2.69
N LEU A 48 10.26 10.32 3.04
CA LEU A 48 11.40 9.40 3.09
C LEU A 48 11.69 9.12 4.57
N ARG A 49 11.70 7.83 4.92
CA ARG A 49 11.93 7.37 6.29
C ARG A 49 13.09 6.39 6.35
N ALA A 50 13.83 6.40 7.45
CA ALA A 50 14.83 5.37 7.73
C ALA A 50 14.17 3.98 7.82
N ASP A 51 14.83 2.95 7.28
CA ASP A 51 14.43 1.56 7.46
C ASP A 51 14.92 0.99 8.78
N THR A 52 14.48 1.61 9.87
CA THR A 52 14.82 1.22 11.24
C THR A 52 13.54 1.06 12.05
N GLN A 53 13.66 0.52 13.27
CA GLN A 53 12.53 0.37 14.19
C GLN A 53 11.85 1.72 14.50
N SER A 54 12.61 2.82 14.60
CA SER A 54 12.07 4.14 14.87
C SER A 54 11.38 4.79 13.67
N ARG A 55 11.62 4.30 12.45
CA ARG A 55 11.06 4.86 11.19
C ARG A 55 11.24 6.37 11.09
N GLN A 56 12.41 6.86 11.53
CA GLN A 56 12.73 8.28 11.59
C GLN A 56 12.44 8.97 10.25
N LEU A 57 11.77 10.12 10.30
CA LEU A 57 11.52 10.94 9.12
C LEU A 57 12.82 11.63 8.70
N LEU A 58 13.27 11.34 7.48
CA LEU A 58 14.49 11.93 6.90
C LEU A 58 14.14 13.15 6.04
N ALA A 59 13.06 13.05 5.26
CA ALA A 59 12.55 14.14 4.45
C ALA A 59 11.04 13.99 4.21
N SER A 60 10.36 15.10 3.95
CA SER A 60 8.93 15.14 3.64
C SER A 60 8.65 16.20 2.58
N LYS A 61 7.67 15.94 1.73
CA LYS A 61 7.17 16.89 0.73
C LYS A 61 5.65 16.72 0.60
N THR A 62 4.95 17.84 0.48
CA THR A 62 3.53 17.85 0.10
C THR A 62 3.43 18.21 -1.38
N VAL A 63 2.60 17.49 -2.12
CA VAL A 63 2.31 17.79 -3.54
C VAL A 63 0.81 17.75 -3.78
N THR A 64 0.34 18.51 -4.76
CA THR A 64 -1.08 18.55 -5.12
C THR A 64 -1.30 17.79 -6.41
N TRP A 65 -2.30 16.91 -6.40
CA TRP A 65 -2.87 16.29 -7.59
C TRP A 65 -4.12 17.04 -8.00
N THR A 66 -4.20 17.41 -9.28
CA THR A 66 -5.35 18.06 -9.90
C THR A 66 -5.87 17.23 -11.08
N PRO A 67 -7.16 17.38 -11.45
CA PRO A 67 -7.73 16.73 -12.62
C PRO A 67 -6.87 16.88 -13.88
N GLY A 68 -6.82 15.84 -14.71
CA GLY A 68 -6.02 15.80 -15.94
C GLY A 68 -4.53 15.44 -15.77
N LEU A 69 -3.99 15.41 -14.55
CA LEU A 69 -2.64 14.89 -14.32
C LEU A 69 -2.58 13.38 -14.56
N ARG A 70 -1.45 12.91 -15.09
CA ARG A 70 -1.18 11.46 -15.27
C ARG A 70 -0.09 10.95 -14.36
N ASN A 71 0.83 11.83 -13.97
CA ASN A 71 1.95 11.51 -13.09
C ASN A 71 2.48 12.77 -12.40
N ILE A 72 3.18 12.58 -11.28
CA ILE A 72 3.85 13.65 -10.53
C ILE A 72 5.25 13.19 -10.13
N PRO A 73 6.32 13.96 -10.44
CA PRO A 73 7.66 13.68 -9.95
C PRO A 73 7.78 14.07 -8.47
N ILE A 74 8.36 13.19 -7.67
CA ILE A 74 8.70 13.43 -6.27
C ILE A 74 10.22 13.42 -6.14
N GLN A 75 10.74 14.43 -5.45
CA GLN A 75 12.16 14.56 -5.17
C GLN A 75 12.33 15.03 -3.73
N PHE A 76 13.18 14.33 -2.99
CA PHE A 76 13.67 14.70 -1.68
C PHE A 76 15.14 15.08 -1.82
N THR A 77 15.56 16.15 -1.14
CA THR A 77 16.97 16.52 -1.01
C THR A 77 17.25 16.76 0.46
N PHE A 78 18.25 16.09 1.02
CA PHE A 78 18.65 16.23 2.41
C PHE A 78 20.17 16.06 2.56
N ALA A 79 20.73 16.63 3.62
CA ALA A 79 22.13 16.45 3.96
C ALA A 79 22.26 15.24 4.91
N ALA A 80 23.04 14.24 4.50
CA ALA A 80 23.35 13.11 5.35
C ALA A 80 24.38 13.48 6.43
N SER A 81 24.18 12.90 7.61
CA SER A 81 25.09 12.90 8.74
C SER A 81 25.65 11.48 8.96
N LYS A 82 26.62 11.33 9.87
CA LYS A 82 27.16 10.02 10.25
C LYS A 82 26.11 9.07 10.82
N ASP A 83 25.05 9.61 11.42
CA ASP A 83 23.97 8.85 12.04
C ASP A 83 22.80 8.59 11.08
N THR A 84 22.90 9.04 9.83
CA THR A 84 21.86 8.78 8.83
C THR A 84 21.84 7.29 8.50
N ALA A 85 20.66 6.68 8.58
CA ALA A 85 20.48 5.28 8.22
C ALA A 85 20.90 5.02 6.77
N SER A 86 21.52 3.87 6.53
CA SER A 86 21.92 3.44 5.18
C SER A 86 20.72 3.20 4.28
N ASP A 87 19.67 2.61 4.84
CA ASP A 87 18.47 2.20 4.11
C ASP A 87 17.27 3.08 4.46
N GLY A 88 16.44 3.30 3.45
CA GLY A 88 15.23 4.10 3.59
C GLY A 88 14.06 3.55 2.79
N ILE A 89 12.87 4.02 3.14
CA ILE A 89 11.60 3.72 2.49
C ILE A 89 10.91 5.01 2.10
N VAL A 90 10.42 5.06 0.87
CA VAL A 90 9.52 6.12 0.41
C VAL A 90 8.08 5.70 0.66
N CYS A 91 7.32 6.54 1.35
CA CYS A 91 5.89 6.40 1.58
C CYS A 91 5.14 7.57 0.97
N ILE A 92 4.08 7.29 0.22
CA ILE A 92 3.22 8.31 -0.39
C ILE A 92 1.76 7.97 -0.07
N SER A 93 1.06 8.92 0.53
CA SER A 93 -0.35 8.80 0.88
C SER A 93 -1.11 10.10 0.60
N ALA A 94 -2.43 10.04 0.41
CA ALA A 94 -3.26 11.23 0.54
C ALA A 94 -3.19 11.77 1.98
N THR A 95 -3.35 13.08 2.18
CA THR A 95 -3.42 13.68 3.52
C THR A 95 -4.75 13.33 4.21
N GLU A 96 -5.82 13.29 3.44
CA GLU A 96 -7.15 12.82 3.87
C GLU A 96 -7.34 11.36 3.47
N ASN A 97 -6.41 10.49 3.91
CA ASN A 97 -6.45 9.08 3.53
C ASN A 97 -7.39 8.28 4.43
N ARG A 98 -8.47 7.77 3.84
CA ARG A 98 -9.37 6.78 4.47
C ARG A 98 -9.19 5.38 3.92
N ALA A 99 -8.41 5.26 2.84
CA ALA A 99 -8.33 4.05 2.05
C ALA A 99 -7.36 3.01 2.62
N ASP A 100 -6.50 3.41 3.56
CA ASP A 100 -5.65 2.46 4.29
C ASP A 100 -6.38 1.86 5.51
N ASP A 101 -7.48 2.46 5.99
CA ASP A 101 -8.33 1.90 7.04
C ASP A 101 -9.56 1.23 6.43
N MET A 102 -9.57 -0.10 6.49
CA MET A 102 -10.58 -0.94 5.87
C MET A 102 -11.97 -0.75 6.49
N ARG A 103 -12.06 -0.18 7.70
CA ARG A 103 -13.35 0.17 8.33
C ARG A 103 -13.98 1.42 7.72
N THR A 104 -13.14 2.32 7.19
CA THR A 104 -13.57 3.60 6.62
C THR A 104 -13.42 3.67 5.10
N LEU A 105 -12.96 2.59 4.46
CA LEU A 105 -12.69 2.53 3.02
C LEU A 105 -13.87 3.04 2.17
N PHE A 106 -15.09 2.66 2.54
CA PHE A 106 -16.31 3.09 1.84
C PHE A 106 -17.04 4.25 2.52
N ALA A 107 -16.51 4.79 3.62
CA ALA A 107 -17.11 5.91 4.35
C ALA A 107 -16.74 7.25 3.71
N GLY A 108 -17.75 8.05 3.38
CA GLY A 108 -17.58 9.38 2.78
C GLY A 108 -17.36 9.36 1.26
N PRO A 109 -16.85 10.47 0.69
CA PRO A 109 -16.73 10.65 -0.75
C PRO A 109 -15.83 9.60 -1.41
N SER A 110 -16.18 9.17 -2.62
CA SER A 110 -15.38 8.23 -3.41
C SER A 110 -13.99 8.77 -3.76
N GLU A 111 -13.84 10.09 -3.79
CA GLU A 111 -12.61 10.81 -4.08
C GLU A 111 -11.51 10.55 -3.02
N SER A 112 -11.89 10.27 -1.77
CA SER A 112 -10.94 9.98 -0.69
C SER A 112 -10.41 8.53 -0.69
N ARG A 113 -10.77 7.72 -1.70
CA ARG A 113 -10.45 6.29 -1.79
C ARG A 113 -9.16 6.06 -2.60
N ILE A 114 -8.05 6.59 -2.09
CA ILE A 114 -6.71 6.51 -2.70
C ILE A 114 -5.77 5.72 -1.80
N LEU A 115 -5.41 4.48 -2.16
CA LEU A 115 -4.50 3.64 -1.37
C LEU A 115 -3.06 4.18 -1.39
N SER A 116 -2.42 4.20 -0.21
CA SER A 116 -1.02 4.63 -0.06
C SER A 116 -0.03 3.59 -0.58
N ALA A 117 1.15 4.05 -1.01
CA ALA A 117 2.22 3.21 -1.51
C ALA A 117 3.48 3.34 -0.65
N TRP A 118 4.04 2.20 -0.27
CA TRP A 118 5.33 2.10 0.42
C TRP A 118 6.30 1.35 -0.49
N SER A 119 7.48 1.92 -0.75
CA SER A 119 8.51 1.22 -1.51
C SER A 119 9.13 0.08 -0.70
N THR A 120 9.84 -0.81 -1.37
CA THR A 120 10.85 -1.63 -0.68
C THR A 120 11.97 -0.76 -0.11
N PRO A 121 12.67 -1.25 0.94
CA PRO A 121 13.90 -0.63 1.40
C PRO A 121 14.95 -0.57 0.30
N PHE A 122 15.74 0.50 0.30
CA PHE A 122 16.88 0.66 -0.59
C PHE A 122 17.94 1.53 0.08
N ASN A 123 19.19 1.36 -0.35
CA ASN A 123 20.28 2.14 0.21
C ASN A 123 20.19 3.61 -0.25
N ILE A 124 19.90 4.51 0.68
CA ILE A 124 19.74 5.94 0.41
C ILE A 124 21.08 6.68 0.38
N LEU A 125 22.17 6.08 0.84
CA LEU A 125 23.51 6.68 0.84
C LEU A 125 24.33 6.31 -0.40
N GLN A 126 23.97 5.22 -1.08
CA GLN A 126 24.66 4.72 -2.27
C GLN A 126 24.11 5.36 -3.54
N ASN A 127 24.97 6.06 -4.28
CA ASN A 127 24.61 6.63 -5.59
C ASN A 127 24.14 5.54 -6.56
N GLY A 128 23.02 5.78 -7.23
CA GLY A 128 22.44 4.84 -8.21
C GLY A 128 21.66 3.67 -7.60
N SER A 129 21.61 3.56 -6.27
CA SER A 129 20.76 2.59 -5.57
C SER A 129 19.28 2.84 -5.86
N LYS A 130 18.50 1.75 -5.95
CA LYS A 130 17.08 1.79 -6.32
C LYS A 130 16.29 0.81 -5.47
N ALA A 131 15.06 1.18 -5.14
CA ALA A 131 14.08 0.23 -4.63
C ALA A 131 13.70 -0.78 -5.72
N GLU A 132 13.27 -1.95 -5.28
CA GLU A 132 12.65 -2.95 -6.16
C GLU A 132 11.26 -2.50 -6.62
N ALA A 133 10.76 -3.12 -7.70
CA ALA A 133 9.45 -2.81 -8.27
C ALA A 133 8.30 -3.50 -7.52
N PHE A 134 8.28 -3.32 -6.20
CA PHE A 134 7.22 -3.77 -5.31
C PHE A 134 6.67 -2.60 -4.52
N VAL A 135 5.39 -2.69 -4.17
CA VAL A 135 4.72 -1.79 -3.26
C VAL A 135 4.16 -2.58 -2.10
N GLU A 136 4.48 -2.15 -0.90
CA GLU A 136 3.79 -2.60 0.30
C GLU A 136 2.54 -1.76 0.53
N ARG A 137 1.42 -2.44 0.77
CA ARG A 137 0.17 -1.84 1.22
C ARG A 137 -0.02 -2.19 2.69
N LYS A 138 -0.31 -1.19 3.51
CA LYS A 138 -0.56 -1.35 4.95
C LYS A 138 -2.03 -1.06 5.22
N LEU A 139 -2.77 -2.12 5.51
CA LEU A 139 -4.21 -2.07 5.67
C LEU A 139 -4.55 -2.22 7.16
N GLN A 140 -5.09 -1.17 7.75
CA GLN A 140 -5.61 -1.20 9.10
C GLN A 140 -6.96 -1.92 9.09
N LEU A 141 -7.10 -2.91 9.97
CA LEU A 141 -8.30 -3.71 10.16
C LEU A 141 -8.97 -3.36 11.51
N SER A 142 -10.03 -4.09 11.85
CA SER A 142 -10.64 -4.02 13.19
C SER A 142 -9.72 -4.54 14.30
N ALA A 143 -10.09 -4.22 15.55
CA ALA A 143 -9.38 -4.65 16.76
C ALA A 143 -7.88 -4.27 16.80
N GLY A 144 -7.49 -3.19 16.13
CA GLY A 144 -6.10 -2.72 16.09
C GLY A 144 -5.16 -3.59 15.24
N LYS A 145 -5.68 -4.59 14.52
CA LYS A 145 -4.88 -5.47 13.66
C LYS A 145 -4.52 -4.77 12.35
N MET A 146 -3.37 -5.11 11.77
CA MET A 146 -2.90 -4.60 10.48
C MET A 146 -2.47 -5.77 9.61
N VAL A 147 -2.76 -5.68 8.31
CA VAL A 147 -2.15 -6.53 7.29
C VAL A 147 -1.18 -5.71 6.46
N ARG A 148 -0.01 -6.28 6.22
CA ARG A 148 1.00 -5.77 5.30
C ARG A 148 1.08 -6.75 4.15
N ILE A 149 1.01 -6.26 2.93
CA ILE A 149 0.99 -7.10 1.75
C ILE A 149 1.79 -6.46 0.64
N TRP A 150 2.57 -7.28 -0.05
CA TRP A 150 3.35 -6.86 -1.20
C TRP A 150 2.56 -7.09 -2.49
N GLU A 151 2.55 -6.08 -3.34
CA GLU A 151 2.16 -6.20 -4.74
C GLU A 151 3.34 -5.85 -5.64
N GLU A 152 3.47 -6.57 -6.75
CA GLU A 152 4.50 -6.29 -7.76
C GLU A 152 3.99 -5.18 -8.67
N THR A 153 4.70 -4.05 -8.82
CA THR A 153 4.21 -2.92 -9.62
C THR A 153 4.45 -3.05 -11.12
N ARG A 154 4.85 -4.23 -11.60
CA ARG A 154 5.07 -4.54 -13.03
C ARG A 154 3.79 -5.08 -13.66
N GLU A 155 3.83 -5.38 -14.96
CA GLU A 155 2.67 -5.75 -15.79
C GLU A 155 1.98 -7.09 -15.42
N ASP A 156 2.40 -7.77 -14.35
CA ASP A 156 1.77 -9.04 -13.94
C ASP A 156 0.47 -8.79 -13.17
N ILE A 157 -0.66 -8.86 -13.89
CA ILE A 157 -2.02 -8.73 -13.37
C ILE A 157 -2.35 -9.67 -12.19
N ALA A 158 -1.65 -10.81 -12.05
CA ALA A 158 -1.93 -11.77 -10.99
C ALA A 158 -1.35 -11.34 -9.64
N ARG A 159 -0.40 -10.39 -9.61
CA ARG A 159 0.39 -10.02 -8.42
C ARG A 159 0.02 -8.65 -7.84
N HIS A 160 -1.16 -8.13 -8.18
CA HIS A 160 -1.68 -6.85 -7.66
C HIS A 160 -2.83 -7.06 -6.67
N ILE A 161 -3.08 -6.04 -5.84
CA ILE A 161 -4.31 -5.97 -5.07
C ILE A 161 -5.46 -5.53 -5.97
N TRP A 162 -6.54 -6.32 -5.94
CA TRP A 162 -7.76 -6.03 -6.66
C TRP A 162 -8.80 -5.32 -5.79
N PRO A 163 -9.63 -4.42 -6.35
CA PRO A 163 -10.72 -3.76 -5.62
C PRO A 163 -11.68 -4.75 -4.94
N GLY A 164 -11.91 -5.92 -5.53
CA GLY A 164 -12.71 -6.98 -4.93
C GLY A 164 -12.13 -7.54 -3.62
N GLY A 165 -10.81 -7.71 -3.56
CA GLY A 165 -10.09 -8.12 -2.34
C GLY A 165 -10.17 -7.05 -1.25
N LEU A 166 -10.06 -5.77 -1.62
CA LEU A 166 -10.26 -4.64 -0.69
C LEU A 166 -11.71 -4.56 -0.18
N ALA A 167 -12.69 -4.80 -1.05
CA ALA A 167 -14.10 -4.81 -0.68
C ALA A 167 -14.40 -5.91 0.34
N MET A 168 -13.91 -7.13 0.11
CA MET A 168 -14.02 -8.23 1.07
C MET A 168 -13.29 -7.91 2.38
N THR A 169 -12.09 -7.34 2.31
CA THR A 169 -11.31 -6.93 3.49
C THR A 169 -12.05 -5.91 4.33
N SER A 170 -12.67 -4.90 3.69
CA SER A 170 -13.50 -3.91 4.36
C SER A 170 -14.75 -4.52 4.99
N TYR A 171 -15.42 -5.42 4.28
CA TYR A 171 -16.56 -6.16 4.83
C TYR A 171 -16.18 -6.93 6.10
N LEU A 172 -15.13 -7.75 6.05
CA LEU A 172 -14.66 -8.52 7.21
C LEU A 172 -14.21 -7.61 8.37
N SER A 173 -13.58 -6.48 8.05
CA SER A 173 -13.13 -5.49 9.05
C SER A 173 -14.27 -4.69 9.70
N THR A 174 -15.48 -4.72 9.14
CA THR A 174 -16.64 -3.96 9.65
C THR A 174 -17.69 -4.84 10.32
N LEU A 175 -17.46 -6.16 10.40
CA LEU A 175 -18.31 -7.06 11.16
C LEU A 175 -18.33 -6.69 12.66
N PRO A 176 -19.48 -6.90 13.34
CA PRO A 176 -20.72 -7.52 12.86
C PRO A 176 -21.66 -6.57 12.10
N THR A 177 -21.33 -5.28 11.98
CA THR A 177 -22.20 -4.23 11.41
C THR A 177 -21.58 -3.59 10.17
N PRO A 178 -21.48 -4.34 9.05
CA PRO A 178 -20.95 -3.80 7.81
C PRO A 178 -21.88 -2.73 7.22
N PRO A 179 -21.33 -1.62 6.67
CA PRO A 179 -22.14 -0.52 6.14
C PRO A 179 -22.94 -0.89 4.87
N THR A 180 -22.55 -1.97 4.19
CA THR A 180 -23.19 -2.46 2.95
C THR A 180 -24.31 -3.48 3.21
N GLY A 181 -24.63 -3.77 4.48
CA GLY A 181 -25.53 -4.85 4.87
C GLY A 181 -24.81 -6.19 5.08
N GLN A 182 -25.47 -7.12 5.79
CA GLN A 182 -24.89 -8.40 6.18
C GLN A 182 -25.09 -9.48 5.11
N LEU A 183 -24.05 -10.27 4.88
CA LEU A 183 -24.12 -11.52 4.13
C LEU A 183 -24.59 -12.64 5.07
N SER A 184 -25.91 -12.83 5.15
CA SER A 184 -26.55 -13.76 6.08
C SER A 184 -26.02 -15.19 6.00
N SER A 185 -25.66 -15.69 4.81
CA SER A 185 -25.07 -17.01 4.62
C SER A 185 -23.63 -17.14 5.13
N LEU A 186 -22.90 -16.03 5.24
CA LEU A 186 -21.49 -16.01 5.65
C LEU A 186 -21.35 -15.92 7.18
N THR A 187 -22.24 -15.20 7.86
CA THR A 187 -22.18 -14.97 9.32
C THR A 187 -22.05 -16.27 10.14
N PRO A 188 -22.84 -17.34 9.89
CA PRO A 188 -22.70 -18.60 10.62
C PRO A 188 -21.34 -19.28 10.38
N LEU A 189 -20.80 -19.18 9.16
CA LEU A 189 -19.52 -19.78 8.80
C LEU A 189 -18.36 -19.10 9.53
N LEU A 190 -18.37 -17.77 9.63
CA LEU A 190 -17.34 -17.01 10.34
C LEU A 190 -17.34 -17.25 11.85
N SER A 191 -18.46 -17.74 12.39
CA SER A 191 -18.56 -18.13 13.80
C SER A 191 -18.01 -19.55 14.07
N ASN A 192 -17.68 -20.32 13.03
CA ASN A 192 -17.15 -21.66 13.17
C ASN A 192 -15.64 -21.63 13.51
N PRO A 193 -15.24 -22.13 14.70
CA PRO A 193 -13.83 -22.09 15.11
C PRO A 193 -12.92 -23.00 14.28
N SER A 194 -13.48 -23.98 13.56
CA SER A 194 -12.76 -24.94 12.71
C SER A 194 -13.00 -24.72 11.21
N LEU A 195 -13.27 -23.48 10.82
CA LEU A 195 -13.52 -23.13 9.42
C LEU A 195 -12.25 -23.38 8.56
N ASN A 196 -12.40 -24.22 7.54
CA ASN A 196 -11.39 -24.47 6.52
C ASN A 196 -11.77 -23.70 5.26
N VAL A 197 -10.86 -22.88 4.75
CA VAL A 197 -11.10 -22.00 3.61
C VAL A 197 -10.11 -22.29 2.49
N LEU A 198 -10.65 -22.39 1.28
CA LEU A 198 -9.87 -22.43 0.04
C LEU A 198 -10.07 -21.09 -0.69
N GLU A 199 -9.00 -20.30 -0.80
CA GLU A 199 -8.99 -19.09 -1.61
C GLU A 199 -8.56 -19.44 -3.04
N LEU A 200 -9.47 -19.26 -4.00
CA LEU A 200 -9.23 -19.48 -5.42
C LEU A 200 -8.92 -18.15 -6.11
N GLY A 201 -7.89 -18.13 -6.96
CA GLY A 201 -7.46 -16.89 -7.61
C GLY A 201 -6.85 -15.92 -6.59
N ALA A 202 -6.05 -16.45 -5.65
CA ALA A 202 -5.58 -15.71 -4.49
C ALA A 202 -4.74 -14.46 -4.84
N GLY A 203 -4.09 -14.44 -6.00
CA GLY A 203 -3.14 -13.37 -6.35
C GLY A 203 -2.08 -13.19 -5.27
N CYS A 204 -2.02 -11.99 -4.66
CA CYS A 204 -1.16 -11.70 -3.51
C CYS A 204 -1.64 -12.32 -2.16
N GLY A 205 -2.79 -12.98 -2.12
CA GLY A 205 -3.33 -13.68 -0.95
C GLY A 205 -4.09 -12.79 0.04
N LEU A 206 -4.53 -11.59 -0.39
CA LEU A 206 -5.10 -10.58 0.51
C LEU A 206 -6.29 -11.12 1.33
N ALA A 207 -7.27 -11.77 0.68
CA ALA A 207 -8.50 -12.15 1.37
C ALA A 207 -8.24 -13.25 2.40
N GLY A 208 -7.42 -14.25 2.05
CA GLY A 208 -6.98 -15.29 2.98
C GLY A 208 -6.21 -14.70 4.16
N ILE A 209 -5.17 -13.90 3.90
CA ILE A 209 -4.35 -13.29 4.97
C ILE A 209 -5.22 -12.47 5.93
N VAL A 210 -6.14 -11.65 5.41
CA VAL A 210 -7.05 -10.86 6.24
C VAL A 210 -7.97 -11.74 7.07
N LEU A 211 -8.55 -12.78 6.47
CA LEU A 211 -9.45 -13.68 7.17
C LEU A 211 -8.73 -14.38 8.33
N HIS A 212 -7.53 -14.91 8.10
CA HIS A 212 -6.74 -15.53 9.17
C HIS A 212 -6.31 -14.50 10.23
N THR A 213 -5.95 -13.29 9.82
CA THR A 213 -5.60 -12.20 10.73
C THR A 213 -6.77 -11.87 11.66
N LEU A 214 -7.99 -11.79 11.14
CA LEU A 214 -9.18 -11.48 11.93
C LEU A 214 -9.67 -12.67 12.75
N LEU A 215 -9.60 -13.88 12.21
CA LEU A 215 -10.05 -15.14 12.79
C LEU A 215 -8.90 -16.18 12.83
N PRO A 216 -7.98 -16.11 13.81
CA PRO A 216 -6.75 -16.92 13.82
C PRO A 216 -6.96 -18.44 13.87
N SER A 217 -8.15 -18.92 14.25
CA SER A 217 -8.48 -20.34 14.27
C SER A 217 -8.80 -20.92 12.88
N THR A 218 -8.96 -20.07 11.87
CA THR A 218 -9.22 -20.50 10.48
C THR A 218 -7.99 -21.14 9.85
N LYS A 219 -8.20 -22.25 9.13
CA LYS A 219 -7.17 -22.85 8.27
C LYS A 219 -7.39 -22.42 6.85
N ILE A 220 -6.36 -21.85 6.22
CA ILE A 220 -6.47 -21.28 4.88
C ILE A 220 -5.49 -21.98 3.94
N ILE A 221 -6.02 -22.42 2.82
CA ILE A 221 -5.25 -22.87 1.67
C ILE A 221 -5.51 -21.84 0.58
N ALA A 222 -4.45 -21.14 0.14
CA ALA A 222 -4.53 -20.22 -0.97
C ALA A 222 -3.97 -20.86 -2.24
N ARG A 223 -4.70 -20.74 -3.35
CA ARG A 223 -4.30 -21.22 -4.67
C ARG A 223 -4.31 -20.05 -5.64
N GLY A 224 -3.12 -19.65 -6.09
CA GLY A 224 -2.87 -18.65 -7.12
C GLY A 224 -1.68 -19.09 -7.98
N GLY A 225 -1.53 -18.48 -9.15
CA GLY A 225 -0.46 -18.82 -10.10
C GLY A 225 0.95 -18.70 -9.50
N ASP A 226 1.16 -17.73 -8.61
CA ASP A 226 2.33 -17.56 -7.73
C ASP A 226 1.91 -16.65 -6.56
N ILE A 227 1.98 -17.13 -5.32
CA ILE A 227 1.73 -16.30 -4.14
C ILE A 227 3.06 -15.69 -3.71
N ILE A 228 3.20 -14.36 -3.75
CA ILE A 228 4.36 -13.67 -3.17
C ILE A 228 4.27 -13.85 -1.65
N GLY A 229 5.29 -14.44 -1.05
CA GLY A 229 5.33 -14.74 0.39
C GLY A 229 5.09 -13.48 1.25
N ALA A 230 4.33 -13.67 2.33
CA ALA A 230 4.09 -12.65 3.37
C ALA A 230 5.32 -12.44 4.27
#